data_AF-A0A174DNM6-F1
#
_entry.id   AF-A0A174DNM6-F1
#
_cell.length_a   1.000
_cell.length_b   1.000
_cell.length_c   1.000
_cell.angle_alpha   90.00
_cell.angle_beta   90.00
_cell.angle_gamma   90.00
#
_symmetry.space_group_name_H-M   'P 1'
#
loop_
_entity.id
_entity.type
_entity.pdbx_description
1 polymer ?
#
loop_
_entity_poly.entity_id
_entity_poly.type
_entity_poly.pdbx_seq_one_letter_code
_entity_poly.pdbx_strand_id
1 'polypeptide(L)'
;MPNDYPDMPSSLMHIYLIEAGPRLLAGMSEDSSLHAEKFLREMEVNILLNKRVIDYRDHKVILEDGIEIATRTFIWVSGVTGVTIGNMNPSLIGRGGRIWGSMATVGRNRAVAEFSKVQMQGWLAWVMWLVVHLRSILGVRNKVVVLLN
;
A
#
# COMPACT_ATOMS: atom_id res chain seq x y z
N MET A 1 -9.98 11.74 12.27
CA MET A 1 -8.99 11.89 13.35
C MET A 1 -9.27 13.19 14.09
N PRO A 2 -9.78 13.14 15.34
CA PRO A 2 -9.92 14.33 16.20
C PRO A 2 -8.99 14.36 17.43
N ASN A 3 -8.33 13.25 17.81
CA ASN A 3 -7.60 13.18 19.08
C ASN A 3 -6.20 13.81 19.06
N ASP A 4 -5.47 13.70 17.94
CA ASP A 4 -4.08 14.16 17.88
C ASP A 4 -3.95 15.67 17.60
N TYR A 5 -4.98 16.26 16.99
CA TYR A 5 -5.06 17.69 16.67
C TYR A 5 -6.49 18.18 16.88
N PRO A 6 -6.94 18.33 18.15
CA PRO A 6 -8.31 18.75 18.46
C PRO A 6 -8.66 20.15 17.93
N ASP A 7 -7.65 21.00 17.75
CA ASP A 7 -7.81 22.39 17.30
C ASP A 7 -7.81 22.54 15.78
N MET A 8 -7.51 21.46 15.03
CA MET A 8 -7.52 21.48 13.57
C MET A 8 -8.86 20.93 13.07
N PRO A 9 -9.67 21.73 12.36
CA PRO A 9 -10.88 21.21 11.74
C PRO A 9 -10.51 20.08 10.78
N SER A 10 -11.09 18.90 10.98
CA SER A 10 -10.85 17.73 10.11
C SER A 10 -11.22 18.01 8.65
N SER A 11 -12.09 18.98 8.40
CA SER A 11 -12.46 19.49 7.08
C SER A 11 -11.31 20.15 6.30
N LEU A 12 -10.21 20.54 6.96
CA LEU A 12 -9.06 21.16 6.29
C LEU A 12 -8.06 20.15 5.71
N MET A 13 -8.14 18.88 6.12
CA MET A 13 -7.22 17.84 5.67
C MET A 13 -7.92 16.87 4.72
N HIS A 14 -7.60 17.00 3.43
CA HIS A 14 -8.04 16.05 2.41
C HIS A 14 -6.90 15.13 2.02
N ILE A 15 -7.14 13.82 2.09
CA ILE A 15 -6.22 12.80 1.58
C ILE A 15 -6.72 12.37 0.20
N TYR A 16 -5.83 12.43 -0.79
CA TYR A 16 -6.07 11.91 -2.13
C TYR A 16 -5.25 10.65 -2.35
N LEU A 17 -5.89 9.58 -2.81
CA LEU A 17 -5.25 8.37 -3.27
C LEU A 17 -5.49 8.23 -4.77
N ILE A 18 -4.41 8.29 -5.56
CA ILE A 18 -4.48 8.32 -7.02
C ILE A 18 -3.95 6.99 -7.55
N GLU A 19 -4.76 6.29 -8.34
CA GLU A 19 -4.44 5.00 -8.94
C GLU A 19 -4.65 5.05 -10.46
N ALA A 20 -3.65 4.58 -11.20
CA ALA A 20 -3.66 4.59 -12.66
C ALA A 20 -4.61 3.51 -13.22
N GLY A 21 -4.80 2.41 -12.50
CA GLY A 21 -5.71 1.34 -12.87
C GLY A 21 -7.18 1.60 -12.50
N PRO A 22 -8.08 0.68 -12.91
CA PRO A 22 -9.51 0.78 -12.64
C PRO A 22 -9.89 0.38 -11.21
N ARG A 23 -8.94 -0.12 -10.41
CA ARG A 23 -9.17 -0.58 -9.04
C ARG A 23 -7.90 -0.53 -8.21
N LEU A 24 -8.05 -0.35 -6.91
CA LEU A 24 -6.94 -0.46 -5.97
C LEU A 24 -6.42 -1.91 -5.89
N LEU A 25 -5.17 -2.07 -5.44
CA LEU A 25 -4.63 -3.39 -5.13
C LEU A 25 -4.81 -4.40 -6.29
N ALA A 26 -4.50 -3.99 -7.53
CA ALA A 26 -4.76 -4.78 -8.74
C ALA A 26 -4.08 -6.15 -8.77
N GLY A 27 -3.07 -6.38 -7.93
CA GLY A 27 -2.44 -7.69 -7.73
C GLY A 27 -3.24 -8.66 -6.84
N MET A 28 -4.43 -8.27 -6.38
CA MET A 28 -5.26 -9.01 -5.44
C MET A 28 -6.62 -9.34 -6.03
N SER A 29 -7.40 -10.20 -5.35
CA SER A 29 -8.79 -10.51 -5.75
C SER A 29 -9.68 -9.26 -5.83
N GLU A 30 -10.71 -9.29 -6.69
CA GLU A 30 -11.65 -8.17 -6.87
C GLU A 30 -12.41 -7.84 -5.59
N ASP A 31 -12.88 -8.85 -4.85
CA ASP A 31 -13.55 -8.65 -3.56
C ASP A 31 -12.65 -7.94 -2.53
N SER A 32 -11.37 -8.31 -2.47
CA SER A 32 -10.40 -7.67 -1.56
C SER A 32 -10.16 -6.21 -1.94
N SER A 33 -10.05 -5.94 -3.25
CA SER A 33 -9.91 -4.60 -3.79
C SER A 33 -11.12 -3.73 -3.43
N LEU A 34 -12.34 -4.24 -3.65
CA LEU A 34 -13.58 -3.53 -3.33
C LEU A 34 -13.70 -3.24 -1.83
N HIS A 35 -13.34 -4.20 -0.99
CA HIS A 35 -13.36 -4.00 0.46
C HIS A 35 -12.39 -2.92 0.92
N ALA A 36 -11.17 -2.91 0.37
CA ALA A 36 -10.16 -1.90 0.69
C ALA A 36 -10.59 -0.50 0.22
N GLU A 37 -11.15 -0.38 -0.99
CA GLU A 37 -11.68 0.88 -1.49
C GLU A 37 -12.80 1.41 -0.60
N LYS A 38 -13.79 0.57 -0.26
CA LYS A 38 -14.90 0.96 0.62
C LYS A 38 -14.40 1.47 1.96
N PHE A 39 -13.49 0.74 2.60
CA PHE A 39 -12.89 1.11 3.88
C PHE A 39 -12.18 2.47 3.81
N LEU A 40 -11.40 2.72 2.75
CA LEU A 40 -10.68 3.99 2.59
C LEU A 40 -11.64 5.16 2.32
N ARG A 41 -12.71 4.95 1.55
CA ARG A 41 -13.76 5.98 1.34
C ARG A 41 -14.51 6.30 2.62
N GLU A 42 -14.81 5.29 3.45
CA GLU A 42 -15.39 5.48 4.80
C GLU A 42 -14.47 6.30 5.72
N MET A 43 -13.16 6.27 5.47
CA MET A 43 -12.16 7.13 6.12
C MET A 43 -11.98 8.50 5.45
N GLU A 44 -12.90 8.90 4.56
CA GLU A 44 -12.89 10.19 3.85
C GLU A 44 -11.67 10.38 2.92
N VAL A 45 -11.04 9.28 2.47
CA VAL A 45 -10.00 9.33 1.44
C VAL A 45 -10.65 9.52 0.06
N ASN A 46 -10.20 10.55 -0.65
CA ASN A 46 -10.61 10.83 -2.02
C ASN A 46 -9.85 9.93 -2.99
N ILE A 47 -10.49 8.86 -3.44
CA ILE A 47 -9.87 7.87 -4.34
C ILE A 47 -10.18 8.21 -5.80
N LEU A 48 -9.13 8.46 -6.56
CA LEU A 48 -9.16 8.77 -8.00
C LEU A 48 -8.61 7.57 -8.78
N LEU A 49 -9.51 6.79 -9.39
CA LEU A 49 -9.18 5.63 -10.23
C LEU A 49 -9.07 6.07 -11.70
N ASN A 50 -8.36 5.27 -12.51
CA ASN A 50 -8.06 5.59 -13.91
C ASN A 50 -7.38 6.96 -14.09
N LYS A 51 -6.62 7.39 -13.09
CA LYS A 51 -5.91 8.66 -13.08
C LYS A 51 -4.42 8.38 -12.93
N ARG A 52 -3.66 8.66 -13.98
CA ARG A 52 -2.21 8.50 -13.97
C ARG A 52 -1.56 9.82 -13.59
N VAL A 53 -0.76 9.81 -12.53
CA VAL A 53 0.15 10.92 -12.22
C VAL A 53 1.34 10.84 -13.17
N ILE A 54 1.68 11.94 -13.81
CA ILE A 54 2.84 12.05 -14.71
C ILE A 54 3.96 12.89 -14.11
N ASP A 55 3.66 13.80 -13.18
CA ASP A 55 4.67 14.66 -12.56
C ASP A 55 4.19 15.27 -11.23
N TYR A 56 5.14 15.82 -10.47
CA TYR A 56 4.90 16.69 -9.33
C TYR A 56 5.89 17.86 -9.34
N ARG A 57 5.39 19.07 -9.60
CA ARG A 57 6.18 20.32 -9.62
C ARG A 57 5.38 21.47 -9.02
N ASP A 58 6.07 22.45 -8.45
CA ASP A 58 5.46 23.68 -7.93
C ASP A 58 4.27 23.46 -6.99
N HIS A 59 4.36 22.44 -6.12
CA HIS A 59 3.29 22.03 -5.19
C HIS A 59 2.00 21.56 -5.88
N LYS A 60 2.13 20.99 -7.08
CA LYS A 60 1.01 20.44 -7.85
C LYS A 60 1.34 19.05 -8.38
N VAL A 61 0.42 18.13 -8.15
CA VAL A 61 0.39 16.82 -8.80
C VAL A 61 -0.22 17.02 -10.19
N ILE A 62 0.48 16.62 -11.24
CA ILE A 62 0.04 16.73 -12.62
C ILE A 62 -0.41 15.35 -13.11
N LEU A 63 -1.64 15.27 -13.59
CA LEU A 63 -2.22 14.05 -14.16
C LEU A 63 -2.09 14.04 -15.69
N GLU A 64 -2.10 12.84 -16.27
CA GLU A 64 -1.99 12.61 -17.72
C GLU A 64 -3.09 13.30 -18.54
N ASP A 65 -4.27 13.49 -17.93
CA ASP A 65 -5.42 14.17 -18.55
C ASP A 65 -5.39 15.70 -18.40
N GLY A 66 -4.30 16.26 -17.87
CA GLY A 66 -4.10 17.69 -17.67
C GLY A 66 -4.70 18.25 -16.38
N ILE A 67 -5.32 17.43 -15.53
CA ILE A 67 -5.79 17.87 -14.21
C ILE A 67 -4.59 18.12 -13.29
N GLU A 68 -4.64 19.23 -12.55
CA GLU A 68 -3.66 19.57 -11.53
C GLU A 68 -4.30 19.54 -10.13
N ILE A 69 -3.62 18.91 -9.16
CA ILE A 69 -4.06 18.87 -7.76
C ILE A 69 -3.00 19.54 -6.89
N ALA A 70 -3.38 20.65 -6.24
CA ALA A 70 -2.47 21.36 -5.34
C ALA A 70 -2.26 20.57 -4.05
N THR A 71 -1.00 20.33 -3.68
CA THR A 71 -0.63 19.75 -2.39
C THR A 71 0.79 20.16 -1.99
N ARG A 72 1.00 20.34 -0.68
CA ARG A 72 2.35 20.53 -0.12
C ARG A 72 3.06 19.21 0.12
N THR A 73 2.29 18.15 0.43
CA THR A 73 2.81 16.83 0.76
C THR A 73 2.42 15.87 -0.34
N PHE A 74 3.43 15.30 -1.00
CA PHE A 74 3.26 14.33 -2.07
C PHE A 74 4.09 13.09 -1.76
N ILE A 75 3.45 11.93 -1.76
CA ILE A 75 4.08 10.65 -1.44
C ILE A 75 3.90 9.72 -2.64
N TRP A 76 4.99 9.44 -3.34
CA TRP A 76 5.00 8.53 -4.49
C TRP A 76 5.33 7.10 -4.05
N VAL A 77 4.37 6.19 -4.17
CA VAL A 77 4.52 4.77 -3.77
C VAL A 77 4.39 3.77 -4.92
N SER A 78 4.00 4.25 -6.11
CA SER A 78 3.79 3.39 -7.29
C SER A 78 5.09 3.17 -8.08
N GLY A 79 5.15 2.12 -8.90
CA GLY A 79 6.28 1.91 -9.81
C GLY A 79 7.56 1.36 -9.17
N VAL A 80 7.47 0.66 -8.04
CA VAL A 80 8.64 -0.07 -7.49
C VAL A 80 8.92 -1.32 -8.34
N THR A 81 10.18 -1.49 -8.74
CA THR A 81 10.65 -2.69 -9.44
C THR A 81 11.73 -3.36 -8.58
N GLY A 82 11.62 -4.67 -8.38
CA GLY A 82 12.64 -5.45 -7.71
C GLY A 82 13.93 -5.49 -8.54
N VAL A 83 15.07 -5.30 -7.87
CA VAL A 83 16.38 -5.54 -8.49
C VAL A 83 16.51 -7.02 -8.76
N THR A 84 16.69 -7.40 -10.02
CA THR A 84 16.92 -8.79 -10.41
C THR A 84 18.40 -9.14 -10.20
N ILE A 85 18.65 -10.29 -9.56
CA ILE A 85 19.99 -10.86 -9.45
C ILE A 85 20.25 -11.69 -10.72
N GLY A 86 21.38 -11.49 -11.37
CA GLY A 86 21.78 -12.29 -12.53
C GLY A 86 21.82 -13.79 -12.19
N ASN A 87 21.50 -14.66 -13.17
CA ASN A 87 21.43 -16.12 -13.07
C ASN A 87 20.20 -16.74 -12.38
N MET A 88 19.15 -15.96 -12.09
CA MET A 88 17.87 -16.54 -11.65
C MET A 88 17.02 -17.01 -12.83
N ASN A 89 16.35 -18.16 -12.67
CA ASN A 89 15.44 -18.68 -13.69
C ASN A 89 14.29 -17.68 -13.93
N PRO A 90 14.09 -17.18 -15.18
CA PRO A 90 13.04 -16.22 -15.49
C PRO A 90 11.62 -16.69 -15.11
N SER A 91 11.37 -18.00 -15.03
CA SER A 91 10.08 -18.55 -14.62
C SER A 91 9.71 -18.28 -13.16
N LEU A 92 10.67 -17.86 -12.32
CA LEU A 92 10.47 -17.55 -10.90
C LEU A 92 10.25 -16.05 -10.64
N ILE A 93 10.38 -15.21 -11.67
CA ILE A 93 10.26 -13.75 -11.56
C ILE A 93 8.85 -13.34 -11.99
N GLY A 94 8.05 -12.89 -11.02
CA GLY A 94 6.73 -12.33 -11.24
C GLY A 94 6.78 -10.84 -11.65
N ARG A 95 5.60 -10.28 -11.93
CA ARG A 95 5.41 -8.87 -12.34
C ARG A 95 6.12 -7.91 -11.37
N GLY A 96 6.87 -6.95 -11.92
CA GLY A 96 7.61 -5.95 -11.14
C GLY A 96 8.87 -6.49 -10.46
N GLY A 97 9.44 -7.60 -10.93
CA GLY A 97 10.70 -8.16 -10.39
C GLY A 97 10.54 -8.90 -9.06
N ARG A 98 9.31 -9.31 -8.72
CA ARG A 98 8.98 -9.98 -7.45
C ARG A 98 9.28 -11.47 -7.51
N ILE A 99 9.87 -12.01 -6.45
CA ILE A 99 10.19 -13.44 -6.32
C ILE A 99 9.40 -13.92 -5.10
N TRP A 100 8.47 -14.86 -5.30
CA TRP A 100 7.55 -15.42 -4.28
C TRP A 100 6.47 -14.48 -3.71
N GLY A 101 5.21 -14.66 -4.14
CA GLY A 101 4.00 -14.21 -3.43
C GLY A 101 3.89 -12.69 -3.18
N SER A 102 2.81 -12.25 -2.54
CA SER A 102 2.65 -10.85 -2.11
C SER A 102 1.84 -10.79 -0.82
N MET A 103 2.24 -9.92 0.10
CA MET A 103 1.56 -9.68 1.37
C MET A 103 1.52 -8.18 1.68
N ALA A 104 0.41 -7.69 2.22
CA ALA A 104 0.25 -6.30 2.61
C ALA A 104 -0.67 -6.17 3.84
N THR A 105 -0.33 -5.28 4.77
CA THR A 105 -1.22 -4.87 5.86
C THR A 105 -2.20 -3.83 5.35
N VAL A 106 -3.49 -4.03 5.64
CA VAL A 106 -4.57 -3.11 5.25
C VAL A 106 -5.03 -2.25 6.42
N GLY A 107 -4.84 -2.70 7.67
CA GLY A 107 -5.20 -1.95 8.87
C GLY A 107 -4.78 -2.64 10.17
N ARG A 108 -5.25 -2.12 11.32
CA ARG A 108 -4.95 -2.72 12.63
C ARG A 108 -5.48 -4.15 12.69
N ASN A 109 -4.59 -5.11 12.92
CA ASN A 109 -4.88 -6.55 12.96
C ASN A 109 -5.46 -7.15 11.65
N ARG A 110 -5.27 -6.47 10.50
CA ARG A 110 -5.73 -6.96 9.19
C ARG A 110 -4.62 -6.90 8.15
N ALA A 111 -4.37 -8.03 7.52
CA ALA A 111 -3.50 -8.12 6.35
C ALA A 111 -4.13 -9.04 5.31
N VAL A 112 -3.53 -9.05 4.13
CA VAL A 112 -3.85 -9.99 3.07
C VAL A 112 -2.55 -10.58 2.54
N ALA A 113 -2.58 -11.88 2.27
CA ALA A 113 -1.46 -12.67 1.79
C ALA A 113 -1.91 -13.53 0.61
N GLU A 114 -1.20 -13.41 -0.50
CA GLU A 114 -1.44 -14.20 -1.71
C GLU A 114 -0.16 -14.94 -2.12
N PHE A 115 -0.27 -16.26 -2.16
CA PHE A 115 0.72 -17.19 -2.72
C PHE A 115 0.07 -17.96 -3.86
N SER A 116 0.85 -18.49 -4.80
CA SER A 116 0.39 -19.04 -6.09
C SER A 116 -0.88 -19.92 -6.07
N LYS A 117 -1.19 -20.63 -4.97
CA LYS A 117 -2.42 -21.43 -4.81
C LYS A 117 -3.23 -21.13 -3.55
N VAL A 118 -2.79 -20.18 -2.73
CA VAL A 118 -3.36 -19.95 -1.39
C VAL A 118 -3.56 -18.45 -1.19
N GLN A 119 -4.81 -18.08 -0.93
CA GLN A 119 -5.21 -16.71 -0.59
C GLN A 119 -5.67 -16.70 0.86
N MET A 120 -5.14 -15.78 1.65
CA MET A 120 -5.49 -15.62 3.06
C MET A 120 -5.74 -14.15 3.36
N GLN A 121 -6.83 -13.87 4.07
CA GLN A 121 -7.22 -12.53 4.47
C GLN A 121 -7.59 -12.46 5.95
N GLY A 122 -7.49 -11.27 6.55
CA GLY A 122 -7.92 -11.01 7.91
C GLY A 122 -6.84 -11.31 8.96
N TRP A 123 -7.26 -11.76 10.14
CA TRP A 123 -6.38 -11.87 11.30
C TRP A 123 -5.28 -12.94 11.13
N LEU A 124 -5.59 -14.08 10.52
CA LEU A 124 -4.58 -15.12 10.26
C LEU A 124 -3.53 -14.66 9.25
N ALA A 125 -3.93 -13.93 8.22
CA ALA A 125 -2.99 -13.29 7.29
C ALA A 125 -2.15 -12.22 7.99
N TRP A 126 -2.73 -11.49 8.95
CA TRP A 126 -2.01 -10.52 9.77
C TRP A 126 -0.96 -11.16 10.69
N VAL A 127 -1.28 -12.28 11.34
CA VAL A 127 -0.32 -13.06 12.13
C VAL A 127 0.80 -13.61 11.24
N MET A 128 0.46 -14.16 10.06
CA MET A 128 1.45 -14.63 9.09
C MET A 128 2.38 -13.49 8.64
N TRP A 129 1.80 -12.34 8.32
CA TRP A 129 2.54 -11.13 7.95
C TRP A 129 3.51 -10.73 9.07
N LEU A 130 3.05 -10.71 10.33
CA LEU A 130 3.90 -10.42 11.49
C LEU A 130 5.08 -11.39 11.62
N VAL A 131 4.83 -12.70 11.48
CA VAL A 131 5.89 -13.71 11.58
C VAL A 131 6.95 -13.51 10.50
N VAL A 132 6.54 -13.25 9.25
CA VAL A 132 7.48 -12.99 8.14
C VAL A 132 8.23 -11.69 8.36
N HIS A 133 7.52 -10.62 8.71
CA HIS A 133 8.09 -9.29 8.92
C HIS A 133 9.09 -9.28 10.09
N LEU A 134 8.80 -9.96 11.19
CA LEU A 134 9.70 -10.08 12.35
C LEU A 134 10.90 -10.99 12.08
N ARG A 135 10.78 -11.95 11.16
CA ARG A 135 11.91 -12.77 10.70
C ARG A 135 12.82 -12.05 9.71
N SER A 136 12.27 -11.19 8.85
CA SER A 136 13.05 -10.46 7.83
C SER A 136 13.88 -9.31 8.42
N ILE A 137 13.60 -8.89 9.65
CA ILE A 137 14.47 -8.00 10.42
C ILE A 137 15.70 -8.79 10.87
N LEU A 138 16.75 -8.75 10.05
CA LEU A 138 18.09 -9.25 10.36
C LEU A 138 18.67 -8.45 11.54
N GLY A 139 18.95 -9.12 12.67
CA GLY A 139 19.54 -8.49 13.86
C GLY A 139 18.92 -8.99 15.16
N VAL A 140 19.34 -10.18 15.60
CA VAL A 140 18.77 -10.94 16.75
C VAL A 140 19.04 -10.27 18.13
N ARG A 141 19.46 -9.01 18.20
CA ARG A 141 19.81 -8.37 19.49
C ARG A 141 18.76 -7.41 20.07
N ASN A 142 17.81 -6.90 19.29
CA ASN A 142 16.86 -5.87 19.77
C ASN A 142 15.38 -6.29 19.74
N LYS A 143 15.07 -7.59 19.85
CA LYS A 143 13.70 -8.11 19.66
C LYS A 143 12.75 -7.96 20.85
N VAL A 144 13.25 -7.67 22.06
CA VAL A 144 12.40 -7.57 23.26
C VAL A 144 11.72 -6.20 23.39
N VAL A 145 12.36 -5.12 22.93
CA VAL A 145 11.85 -3.74 23.10
C VAL A 145 10.64 -3.45 22.21
N VAL A 146 10.55 -4.07 21.03
CA VAL A 146 9.44 -3.84 20.08
C VAL A 146 8.15 -4.57 20.48
N LEU A 147 8.26 -5.62 21.31
CA LEU A 147 7.08 -6.35 21.80
C LEU A 147 6.45 -5.72 23.05
N LEU A 148 7.12 -4.75 23.67
CA LEU A 148 6.73 -4.16 24.96
C LEU A 148 6.46 -2.64 24.89
N ASN A 149 6.30 -2.07 23.69
CA ASN A 149 5.98 -0.66 23.50
C ASN A 149 4.72 -0.47 22.65
#